data_AF-A0A3Q2Z3Y5-F1
#
_entry.id   AF-A0A3Q2Z3Y5-F1
#
_cell.length_a   1.000
_cell.length_b   1.000
_cell.length_c   1.000
_cell.angle_alpha   90.00
_cell.angle_beta   90.00
_cell.angle_gamma   90.00
#
_symmetry.space_group_name_H-M   'P 1'
#
loop_
_entity.id
_entity.type
_entity.pdbx_description
1 polymer ?
#
loop_
_entity_poly.entity_id
_entity_poly.type
_entity_poly.pdbx_seq_one_letter_code
_entity_poly.pdbx_strand_id
1 'polypeptide(L)'
;MPPGCDCDGTSDFVPPPECPVFEPSWEDFSDPLGFINKIRPVAEKTGICKIRPPQDWQPPFACDVRHFRFTPRVQRLNELEVSLLSS
;
A
#
# COMPACT_ATOMS: atom_id res chain seq x y z
N MET A 1 -25.16 -29.61 -9.67
CA MET A 1 -24.86 -28.24 -9.19
C MET A 1 -24.48 -28.34 -7.73
N PRO A 2 -23.32 -27.82 -7.31
CA PRO A 2 -23.01 -27.73 -5.89
C PRO A 2 -23.91 -26.67 -5.22
N PRO A 3 -24.39 -26.90 -4.00
CA PRO A 3 -25.13 -25.90 -3.24
C PRO A 3 -24.16 -24.81 -2.77
N GLY A 4 -24.47 -23.54 -3.06
CA GLY A 4 -23.67 -22.39 -2.58
C GLY A 4 -23.57 -21.20 -3.53
N CYS A 5 -24.07 -21.28 -4.77
CA CYS A 5 -24.25 -20.09 -5.59
C CYS A 5 -25.62 -19.47 -5.31
N ASP A 6 -25.72 -18.72 -4.22
CA ASP A 6 -26.78 -17.74 -4.06
C ASP A 6 -26.48 -16.56 -4.97
N CYS A 7 -27.18 -16.49 -6.11
CA CYS A 7 -27.17 -15.36 -7.02
C CYS A 7 -28.15 -14.29 -6.50
N ASP A 8 -27.73 -13.52 -5.49
CA ASP A 8 -28.36 -12.23 -5.15
C ASP A 8 -27.54 -11.08 -5.74
N GLY A 9 -28.22 -10.20 -6.47
CA GLY A 9 -27.68 -9.27 -7.46
C GLY A 9 -27.07 -7.98 -6.90
N THR A 10 -26.25 -8.07 -5.84
CA THR A 10 -25.36 -6.98 -5.41
C THR A 10 -23.95 -7.52 -5.25
N SER A 11 -23.08 -7.24 -6.21
CA SER A 11 -21.66 -7.60 -6.12
C SER A 11 -20.96 -6.63 -5.15
N ASP A 12 -21.14 -6.86 -3.86
CA ASP A 12 -20.49 -6.06 -2.82
C ASP A 12 -18.96 -6.23 -2.87
N PHE A 13 -18.24 -5.16 -2.61
CA PHE A 13 -16.78 -5.18 -2.52
C PHE A 13 -16.32 -6.06 -1.35
N VAL A 14 -15.50 -7.06 -1.64
CA VAL A 14 -14.82 -7.88 -0.62
C VAL A 14 -13.39 -7.35 -0.46
N PRO A 15 -13.01 -6.80 0.71
CA PRO A 15 -11.66 -6.33 0.95
C PRO A 15 -10.63 -7.46 0.81
N PRO A 16 -9.49 -7.22 0.14
CA PRO A 16 -8.41 -8.19 0.10
C PRO A 16 -7.75 -8.33 1.48
N PRO A 17 -7.00 -9.42 1.73
CA PRO A 17 -6.19 -9.56 2.93
C PRO A 17 -5.17 -8.42 3.07
N GLU A 18 -4.91 -8.00 4.30
CA GLU A 18 -3.92 -6.98 4.62
C GLU A 18 -2.49 -7.45 4.37
N CYS A 19 -1.60 -6.50 4.04
CA CYS A 19 -0.18 -6.76 3.90
C CYS A 19 0.55 -6.82 5.27
N PRO A 20 1.74 -7.45 5.34
CA PRO A 20 2.54 -7.48 6.57
C PRO A 20 2.95 -6.09 7.04
N VAL A 21 2.95 -5.89 8.36
CA VAL A 21 3.40 -4.66 9.01
C VAL A 21 4.65 -4.95 9.85
N PHE A 22 5.67 -4.12 9.72
CA PHE A 22 6.93 -4.24 10.45
C PHE A 22 7.19 -2.99 11.29
N GLU A 23 7.65 -3.20 12.52
CA GLU A 23 7.98 -2.16 13.51
C GLU A 23 9.46 -2.35 13.93
N PRO A 24 10.43 -1.80 13.17
CA PRO A 24 11.85 -1.92 13.47
C PRO A 24 12.22 -1.30 14.81
N SER A 25 13.24 -1.88 15.46
CA SER A 25 13.96 -1.22 16.55
C SER A 25 14.76 -0.03 16.02
N TRP A 26 15.29 0.81 16.91
CA TRP A 26 16.20 1.90 16.52
C TRP A 26 17.45 1.41 15.79
N GLU A 27 17.97 0.25 16.18
CA GLU A 27 19.14 -0.37 15.53
C GLU A 27 18.78 -0.80 14.10
N ASP A 28 17.68 -1.54 13.93
CA ASP A 28 17.18 -1.96 12.62
C ASP A 28 16.82 -0.74 11.73
N PHE A 29 16.26 0.32 12.32
CA PHE A 29 15.87 1.53 11.60
C PHE A 29 17.06 2.38 11.13
N SER A 30 18.25 2.16 11.71
CA SER A 30 19.47 2.89 11.35
C SER A 30 20.05 2.49 9.98
N ASP A 31 19.80 1.26 9.52
CA ASP A 31 20.15 0.77 8.18
C ASP A 31 18.91 0.28 7.42
N PRO A 32 18.25 1.17 6.64
CA PRO A 32 17.03 0.83 5.91
C PRO A 32 17.21 -0.33 4.93
N LEU A 33 18.36 -0.42 4.23
CA LEU A 33 18.58 -1.48 3.25
C LEU A 33 18.85 -2.83 3.92
N GLY A 34 19.60 -2.81 5.03
CA GLY A 34 19.77 -3.97 5.90
C GLY A 34 18.44 -4.51 6.40
N PHE A 35 17.56 -3.63 6.91
CA PHE A 35 16.23 -4.02 7.38
C PHE A 35 15.33 -4.55 6.25
N ILE A 36 15.33 -3.91 5.07
CA ILE A 36 14.57 -4.39 3.90
C ILE A 36 15.02 -5.80 3.51
N ASN A 37 16.33 -6.07 3.50
CA ASN A 37 16.85 -7.41 3.19
C ASN A 37 16.47 -8.43 4.26
N LYS A 38 16.42 -8.04 5.54
CA LYS A 38 15.95 -8.88 6.66
C LYS A 38 14.49 -9.30 6.49
N ILE A 39 13.60 -8.39 6.05
CA ILE A 39 12.16 -8.67 5.91
C ILE A 39 11.76 -9.23 4.54
N ARG A 40 12.65 -9.16 3.53
CA ARG A 40 12.41 -9.62 2.14
C ARG A 40 11.76 -11.01 2.05
N PRO A 41 12.23 -12.07 2.76
CA PRO A 41 11.65 -13.41 2.62
C PRO A 41 10.17 -13.51 3.00
N VAL A 42 9.64 -12.53 3.75
CA VAL A 42 8.23 -12.45 4.13
C VAL A 42 7.49 -11.49 3.22
N ALA A 43 8.00 -10.27 3.02
CA ALA A 43 7.32 -9.21 2.27
C ALA A 43 7.22 -9.49 0.77
N GLU A 44 8.18 -10.23 0.20
CA GLU A 44 8.18 -10.56 -1.23
C GLU A 44 6.98 -11.45 -1.62
N LYS A 45 6.49 -12.28 -0.69
CA LYS A 45 5.33 -13.15 -0.91
C LYS A 45 4.02 -12.38 -1.12
N THR A 46 3.94 -11.16 -0.60
CA THR A 46 2.74 -10.29 -0.68
C THR A 46 2.89 -9.16 -1.69
N GLY A 47 4.09 -8.99 -2.29
CA GLY A 47 4.41 -7.91 -3.22
C GLY A 47 4.56 -6.52 -2.57
N ILE A 48 3.83 -6.25 -1.49
CA ILE A 48 3.90 -5.02 -0.69
C ILE A 48 3.99 -5.33 0.80
N CYS A 49 4.54 -4.38 1.58
CA CYS A 49 4.50 -4.38 3.03
C CYS A 49 4.48 -2.94 3.57
N LYS A 50 4.15 -2.77 4.86
CA LYS A 50 4.16 -1.48 5.55
C LYS A 50 5.22 -1.48 6.65
N ILE A 51 6.06 -0.44 6.70
CA ILE A 51 7.02 -0.22 7.77
C ILE A 51 6.56 0.97 8.60
N ARG A 52 6.41 0.79 9.90
CA ARG A 52 6.11 1.86 10.85
C ARG A 52 7.41 2.23 11.57
N PRO A 53 7.90 3.48 11.45
CA PRO A 53 9.12 3.89 12.13
C PRO A 53 8.94 3.88 13.67
N PRO A 54 10.04 3.92 14.45
CA PRO A 54 9.97 4.11 15.90
C PRO A 54 9.13 5.33 16.28
N GLN A 55 8.41 5.25 17.41
CA GLN A 55 7.40 6.26 17.81
C GLN A 55 7.98 7.68 18.00
N ASP A 56 9.23 7.80 18.45
CA ASP A 56 9.87 9.10 18.64
C ASP A 56 10.50 9.65 17.34
N TRP A 57 10.45 8.89 16.24
CA TRP A 57 10.88 9.37 14.93
C TRP A 57 9.76 10.16 14.25
N GLN A 58 9.81 11.48 14.39
CA GLN A 58 8.80 12.40 13.88
C GLN A 58 9.49 13.54 13.10
N PRO A 59 9.86 13.33 11.83
CA PRO A 59 10.52 14.36 11.05
C PRO A 59 9.55 15.52 10.79
N PRO A 60 10.04 16.78 10.81
CA PRO A 60 9.20 17.92 10.45
C PRO A 60 8.84 17.86 8.97
N PHE A 61 7.65 18.35 8.62
CA PHE A 61 7.28 18.55 7.23
C PHE A 61 8.07 19.74 6.65
N ALA A 62 8.92 19.48 5.66
CA ALA A 62 9.85 20.47 5.12
C ALA A 62 9.24 21.39 4.04
N CYS A 63 8.08 21.05 3.47
CA CYS A 63 7.47 21.84 2.41
C CYS A 63 6.64 23.00 2.97
N ASP A 64 6.85 24.20 2.42
CA ASP A 64 6.00 25.35 2.73
C ASP A 64 4.65 25.24 2.02
N VAL A 65 3.64 24.80 2.78
CA VAL A 65 2.28 24.58 2.30
C VAL A 65 1.65 25.85 1.72
N ARG A 66 2.05 27.06 2.17
CA ARG A 66 1.43 28.32 1.72
C ARG A 66 1.89 28.73 0.32
N HIS A 67 3.10 28.35 -0.05
CA HIS A 67 3.71 28.70 -1.34
C HIS A 67 3.80 27.50 -2.30
N PHE A 68 3.40 26.31 -1.86
CA PHE A 68 3.39 25.11 -2.71
C PHE A 68 2.26 25.17 -3.74
N ARG A 69 2.61 25.25 -5.03
CA ARG A 69 1.66 25.26 -6.15
C ARG A 69 1.99 24.14 -7.12
N PHE A 70 0.96 23.41 -7.54
CA PHE A 70 1.05 22.42 -8.60
C PHE A 70 -0.28 22.38 -9.36
N THR A 71 -0.24 21.96 -10.61
CA THR A 71 -1.44 21.73 -11.41
C THR A 71 -1.91 20.29 -11.17
N PRO A 72 -3.03 20.05 -10.49
CA PRO A 72 -3.53 18.69 -10.27
C PRO A 72 -3.99 18.06 -11.59
N ARG A 73 -3.96 16.73 -11.67
CA ARG A 73 -4.55 15.97 -12.78
C ARG A 73 -5.97 15.57 -12.42
N VAL A 74 -6.91 15.68 -13.37
CA VAL A 74 -8.27 15.17 -13.22
C VAL A 74 -8.24 13.65 -13.47
N GLN A 75 -8.79 12.87 -12.53
CA GLN A 75 -8.94 11.42 -12.66
C GLN A 75 -10.43 11.06 -12.67
N ARG A 76 -10.96 10.63 -13.82
CA ARG A 76 -12.34 10.15 -13.96
C ARG A 76 -12.39 8.65 -13.65
N LEU A 77 -12.96 8.28 -12.50
CA LEU A 77 -12.95 6.90 -11.99
C LEU A 77 -13.61 5.90 -12.96
N ASN A 78 -14.69 6.31 -13.63
CA ASN A 78 -15.45 5.46 -14.55
C ASN A 78 -14.75 5.21 -15.90
N GLU A 79 -13.62 5.87 -16.16
CA GLU A 79 -12.83 5.74 -17.40
C GLU A 79 -11.48 5.02 -17.14
N LEU A 80 -11.22 4.57 -15.90
CA LEU A 80 -9.92 4.03 -15.48
C LEU A 80 -9.75 2.52 -15.78
N GLU A 81 -10.82 1.81 -16.13
CA GLU A 81 -10.77 0.40 -16.55
C GLU A 81 -10.25 0.27 -17.99
N VAL A 82 -8.97 0.60 -18.20
CA VAL A 82 -8.25 0.18 -19.40
C VAL A 82 -7.64 -1.17 -19.08
N SER A 83 -8.34 -2.23 -19.48
CA SER A 83 -7.92 -3.61 -19.28
C SER A 83 -6.57 -3.89 -19.97
N LEU A 84 -5.63 -4.44 -19.20
CA LEU A 84 -4.42 -5.11 -19.70
C LEU A 84 -4.78 -6.41 -20.43
N LEU A 85 -5.55 -6.31 -21.51
CA LEU A 85 -5.85 -7.41 -22.44
C LEU A 85 -5.31 -7.04 -23.82
N SER A 86 -4.00 -6.89 -23.92
CA SER A 86 -3.27 -6.91 -25.20
C SER A 86 -1.86 -7.46 -25.00
N SER A 87 -1.76 -8.77 -24.79
CA SER A 87 -0.58 -9.59 -25.12
C SER A 87 -1.02 -11.03 -25.35
#